data_AF-A0A2P0QLQ5-F1
#
_entry.id   AF-A0A2P0QLQ5-F1
#
_cell.length_a   1.000
_cell.length_b   1.000
_cell.length_c   1.000
_cell.angle_alpha   90.00
_cell.angle_beta   90.00
_cell.angle_gamma   90.00
#
_symmetry.space_group_name_H-M   'P 1'
#
loop_
_entity.id
_entity.type
_entity.pdbx_description
1 polymer ?
#
loop_
_entity_poly.entity_id
_entity_poly.type
_entity_poly.pdbx_seq_one_letter_code
_entity_poly.pdbx_strand_id
1 'polypeptide(L)'
;VGALTLMGFAVLITGSFTFTGLTSSTVKILGLISVPNYQVSFIGGGLTAVAFLLGAIAIQHPFNACLGPGWTQDRMLMLAAECGFLSMFVAAIMSFALITTGSALISLIIALVGWGYTYMQYIEFSKRDAASWLDAKPIPDVEGQ
;
A
#
# COMPACT_ATOMS: atom_id res chain seq x y z
N VAL A 1 -2.28 -12.94 -6.80
CA VAL A 1 -2.43 -11.73 -5.94
C VAL A 1 -1.37 -10.68 -6.27
N GLY A 2 -0.06 -10.96 -6.18
CA GLY A 2 0.99 -9.97 -6.49
C GLY A 2 0.93 -9.34 -7.89
N ALA A 3 0.65 -10.13 -8.94
CA ALA A 3 0.49 -9.57 -10.29
C ALA A 3 -0.74 -8.64 -10.40
N LEU A 4 -1.84 -8.95 -9.69
CA LEU A 4 -3.05 -8.14 -9.67
C LEU A 4 -2.85 -6.82 -8.93
N THR A 5 -2.12 -6.83 -7.80
CA THR A 5 -1.78 -5.59 -7.07
C THR A 5 -0.86 -4.70 -7.89
N LEU A 6 0.10 -5.28 -8.61
CA LEU A 6 0.99 -4.53 -9.51
C LEU A 6 0.24 -3.92 -10.70
N MET A 7 -0.68 -4.67 -11.32
CA MET A 7 -1.55 -4.12 -12.36
C MET A 7 -2.45 -3.02 -11.81
N GLY A 8 -2.98 -3.16 -10.59
CA GLY A 8 -3.75 -2.11 -9.92
C GLY A 8 -2.95 -0.82 -9.74
N PHE A 9 -1.69 -0.90 -9.30
CA PHE A 9 -0.82 0.27 -9.19
C PHE A 9 -0.44 0.85 -10.55
N ALA A 10 -0.18 0.02 -11.57
CA ALA A 10 0.10 0.50 -12.92
C ALA A 10 -1.08 1.31 -13.48
N VAL A 11 -2.31 0.80 -13.32
CA VAL A 11 -3.54 1.51 -13.71
C VAL A 11 -3.72 2.79 -12.94
N LEU A 12 -3.47 2.78 -11.63
CA LEU A 12 -3.65 3.97 -10.80
C LEU A 12 -2.64 5.07 -11.14
N ILE A 13 -1.41 4.71 -11.47
CA ILE A 13 -0.33 5.66 -11.77
C ILE A 13 -0.44 6.19 -13.21
N THR A 14 -0.80 5.33 -14.18
CA THR A 14 -0.72 5.67 -15.61
C THR A 14 -2.05 5.73 -16.34
N GLY A 15 -3.12 5.21 -15.75
CA GLY A 15 -4.39 4.95 -16.44
C GLY A 15 -4.38 3.73 -17.38
N SER A 16 -3.27 2.99 -17.46
CA SER A 16 -3.11 1.80 -18.32
C SER A 16 -2.72 0.57 -17.51
N PHE A 17 -3.08 -0.62 -18.01
CA PHE A 17 -2.66 -1.91 -17.43
C PHE A 17 -1.21 -2.28 -17.78
N THR A 18 -0.54 -1.50 -18.63
CA THR A 18 0.84 -1.75 -19.08
C THR A 18 1.84 -0.79 -18.43
N PHE A 19 3.06 -1.28 -18.20
CA PHE A 19 4.16 -0.45 -17.70
C PHE A 19 4.73 0.52 -18.77
N THR A 20 4.30 0.41 -20.04
CA THR A 20 4.71 1.31 -21.12
C THR A 20 4.40 2.77 -20.80
N GLY A 21 3.28 3.01 -20.09
CA GLY A 21 2.91 4.36 -19.64
C GLY A 21 3.88 4.96 -18.62
N LEU A 22 4.70 4.15 -17.94
CA LEU A 22 5.72 4.64 -17.00
C LEU A 22 7.01 5.03 -17.73
N THR A 23 7.36 4.35 -18.82
CA THR A 23 8.64 4.54 -19.52
C THR A 23 8.58 5.49 -20.71
N SER A 24 7.39 5.70 -21.28
CA SER A 24 7.22 6.42 -22.55
C SER A 24 6.36 7.68 -22.45
N SER A 25 5.74 7.93 -21.29
CA SER A 25 4.87 9.10 -21.10
C SER A 25 5.67 10.35 -20.77
N THR A 26 5.20 11.51 -21.24
CA THR A 26 5.76 12.80 -20.84
C THR A 26 5.45 13.07 -19.37
N VAL A 27 6.46 12.94 -18.51
CA VAL A 27 6.35 13.31 -17.09
C VAL A 27 6.27 14.83 -16.99
N LYS A 28 5.18 15.31 -16.38
CA LYS A 28 5.02 16.73 -16.05
C LYS A 28 5.18 16.91 -14.54
N ILE A 29 6.25 17.60 -14.12
CA ILE A 29 6.40 17.98 -12.73
C ILE A 29 5.49 19.19 -12.48
N LEU A 30 4.48 19.02 -11.62
CA LEU A 30 3.50 20.06 -11.24
C LEU A 30 2.73 20.65 -12.44
N GLY A 31 2.57 19.89 -13.53
CA GLY A 31 1.87 20.36 -14.74
C GLY A 31 2.61 21.44 -15.55
N LEU A 32 3.70 22.01 -15.03
CA LEU A 32 4.44 23.12 -15.63
C LEU A 32 5.72 22.70 -16.36
N ILE A 33 6.47 21.72 -15.84
CA ILE A 33 7.80 21.37 -16.35
C ILE A 33 7.72 20.01 -17.05
N SER A 34 7.87 20.01 -18.38
CA SER A 34 8.02 18.79 -19.18
C SER A 34 9.47 18.31 -19.13
N VAL A 35 9.66 17.06 -18.71
CA VAL A 35 10.99 16.46 -18.59
C VAL A 35 11.51 15.97 -19.97
N PRO A 36 12.77 16.25 -20.34
CA PRO A 36 13.39 15.73 -21.57
C PRO A 36 13.39 14.19 -21.65
N ASN A 37 13.33 13.67 -22.88
CA ASN A 37 13.04 12.25 -23.18
C ASN A 37 14.01 11.23 -22.51
N TYR A 38 15.28 11.59 -22.28
CA TYR A 38 16.25 10.69 -21.65
C TYR A 38 16.06 10.56 -20.12
N GLN A 39 15.54 11.59 -19.46
CA GLN A 39 15.24 11.55 -18.02
C GLN A 39 13.91 10.84 -17.74
N VAL A 40 13.00 10.80 -18.72
CA VAL A 40 11.72 10.07 -18.63
C VAL A 40 11.94 8.57 -18.36
N SER A 41 12.90 7.94 -19.03
CA SER A 41 13.20 6.51 -18.83
C SER A 41 13.75 6.22 -17.42
N PHE A 42 14.60 7.11 -16.87
CA PHE A 42 15.12 7.00 -15.51
C PHE A 42 14.02 7.15 -14.45
N ILE A 43 13.17 8.17 -14.61
CA ILE A 43 12.02 8.40 -13.72
C ILE A 43 11.02 7.24 -13.82
N GLY A 44 10.73 6.76 -15.04
CA GLY A 44 9.86 5.62 -15.28
C GLY A 44 10.34 4.33 -14.63
N GLY A 45 11.65 4.06 -14.69
CA GLY A 45 12.28 2.96 -13.95
C GLY A 45 12.12 3.10 -12.43
N GLY A 46 12.32 4.31 -11.90
CA GLY A 46 12.11 4.61 -10.48
C GLY A 46 10.66 4.41 -10.02
N LEU A 47 9.70 4.92 -10.79
CA LEU A 47 8.27 4.74 -10.51
C LEU A 47 7.86 3.26 -10.55
N THR A 48 8.42 2.51 -11.50
CA THR A 48 8.20 1.06 -11.59
C THR A 48 8.78 0.35 -10.37
N ALA A 49 10.01 0.68 -9.96
CA ALA A 49 10.63 0.10 -8.77
C ALA A 49 9.80 0.36 -7.50
N VAL A 50 9.29 1.59 -7.32
CA VAL A 50 8.42 1.93 -6.19
C VAL A 50 7.12 1.13 -6.23
N ALA A 51 6.46 1.00 -7.39
CA ALA A 51 5.24 0.19 -7.51
C ALA A 51 5.47 -1.29 -7.13
N PHE A 52 6.63 -1.85 -7.48
CA PHE A 52 7.03 -3.21 -7.10
C PHE A 52 7.29 -3.34 -5.60
N LEU A 53 8.03 -2.41 -5.01
CA LEU A 53 8.33 -2.40 -3.57
C LEU A 53 7.05 -2.23 -2.74
N LEU A 54 6.16 -1.31 -3.11
CA LEU A 54 4.88 -1.10 -2.44
C LEU A 54 3.97 -2.34 -2.54
N GLY A 55 3.96 -3.00 -3.70
CA GLY A 55 3.25 -4.28 -3.87
C GLY A 55 3.80 -5.40 -2.98
N ALA A 56 5.13 -5.47 -2.83
CA ALA A 56 5.76 -6.44 -1.94
C ALA A 56 5.42 -6.16 -0.46
N ILE A 57 5.50 -4.90 -0.02
CA ILE A 57 5.19 -4.48 1.36
C ILE A 57 3.72 -4.75 1.70
N ALA A 58 2.79 -4.37 0.82
CA ALA A 58 1.36 -4.55 1.02
C ALA A 58 0.97 -6.02 1.23
N ILE A 59 1.75 -6.95 0.66
CA ILE A 59 1.54 -8.39 0.82
C ILE A 59 2.29 -8.92 2.03
N GLN A 60 3.59 -8.64 2.19
CA GLN A 60 4.44 -9.33 3.18
C GLN A 60 4.29 -8.81 4.61
N HIS A 61 4.09 -7.49 4.78
CA HIS A 61 3.94 -6.87 6.09
C HIS A 61 2.80 -7.50 6.92
N PRO A 62 1.57 -7.67 6.40
CA PRO A 62 0.48 -8.21 7.20
C PRO A 62 0.72 -9.66 7.65
N PHE A 63 1.37 -10.49 6.83
CA PHE A 63 1.76 -11.83 7.28
C PHE A 63 2.79 -11.74 8.42
N ASN A 64 3.87 -10.99 8.23
CA ASN A 64 4.94 -10.90 9.23
C ASN A 64 4.46 -10.31 10.57
N ALA A 65 3.55 -9.33 10.53
CA ALA A 65 3.03 -8.69 11.73
C ALA A 65 1.95 -9.49 12.46
N CYS A 66 1.27 -10.41 11.77
CA CYS A 66 0.21 -11.22 12.38
C CYS A 66 0.63 -12.66 12.69
N LEU A 67 1.79 -13.13 12.20
CA LEU A 67 2.35 -14.45 12.51
C LEU A 67 2.70 -14.56 14.01
N GLY A 68 1.86 -15.25 14.76
CA GLY A 68 2.07 -15.51 16.19
C GLY A 68 0.97 -16.39 16.80
N PRO A 69 1.08 -16.76 18.09
CA PRO A 69 0.16 -17.71 18.74
C PRO A 69 -1.28 -17.18 18.90
N GLY A 70 -1.52 -15.87 18.71
CA GLY A 70 -2.84 -15.24 18.65
C GLY A 70 -3.26 -14.80 17.26
N TRP A 71 -2.92 -15.58 16.22
CA TRP A 71 -3.25 -15.27 14.84
C TRP A 71 -4.76 -15.38 14.61
N THR A 72 -5.34 -14.32 14.08
CA THR A 72 -6.74 -14.24 13.67
C THR A 72 -6.79 -13.75 12.22
N GLN A 73 -7.56 -14.44 11.37
CA GLN A 73 -7.59 -14.16 9.93
C GLN A 73 -8.18 -12.78 9.63
N ASP A 74 -9.14 -12.32 10.43
CA ASP A 74 -9.81 -11.02 10.29
C ASP A 74 -8.85 -9.86 10.56
N ARG A 75 -8.04 -9.92 11.62
CA ARG A 75 -7.01 -8.91 11.92
C ARG A 75 -5.97 -8.84 10.81
N MET A 76 -5.52 -9.99 10.32
CA MET A 76 -4.56 -10.05 9.23
C MET A 76 -5.13 -9.45 7.93
N LEU A 77 -6.39 -9.74 7.61
CA LEU A 77 -7.04 -9.21 6.41
C LEU A 77 -7.22 -7.69 6.49
N MET A 78 -7.58 -7.15 7.66
CA MET A 78 -7.67 -5.70 7.86
C MET A 78 -6.32 -5.00 7.79
N LEU A 79 -5.26 -5.62 8.34
CA LEU A 79 -3.90 -5.08 8.20
C LEU A 79 -3.43 -5.12 6.75
N ALA A 80 -3.77 -6.16 6.00
CA ALA A 80 -3.46 -6.24 4.57
C ALA A 80 -4.18 -5.15 3.77
N ALA A 81 -5.44 -4.87 4.12
CA ALA A 81 -6.20 -3.78 3.51
C ALA A 81 -5.61 -2.40 3.86
N GLU A 82 -5.23 -2.18 5.13
CA GLU A 82 -4.57 -0.95 5.60
C GLU A 82 -3.26 -0.69 4.84
N CYS A 83 -2.36 -1.67 4.79
CA CYS A 83 -1.10 -1.56 4.04
C CYS A 83 -1.35 -1.38 2.54
N GLY A 84 -2.40 -1.99 1.99
CA GLY A 84 -2.81 -1.80 0.59
C GLY A 84 -3.26 -0.37 0.29
N PHE A 85 -4.09 0.24 1.13
CA PHE A 85 -4.53 1.62 0.98
C PHE A 85 -3.41 2.64 1.24
N LEU A 86 -2.48 2.34 2.15
CA LEU A 86 -1.29 3.17 2.36
C LEU A 86 -0.38 3.16 1.12
N SER A 87 -0.16 1.99 0.51
CA SER A 87 0.54 1.88 -0.78
C SER A 87 -0.20 2.61 -1.92
N MET A 88 -1.54 2.55 -1.92
CA MET A 88 -2.39 3.29 -2.86
C MET A 88 -2.22 4.80 -2.73
N PHE A 89 -2.04 5.33 -1.51
CA PHE A 89 -1.81 6.75 -1.26
C PHE A 89 -0.52 7.24 -1.95
N VAL A 90 0.58 6.49 -1.82
CA VAL A 90 1.86 6.83 -2.50
C VAL A 90 1.69 6.78 -4.02
N ALA A 91 1.00 5.76 -4.53
CA ALA A 91 0.72 5.65 -5.96
C ALA A 91 -0.18 6.78 -6.49
N ALA A 92 -1.12 7.28 -5.68
CA ALA A 92 -1.98 8.41 -6.04
C ALA A 92 -1.20 9.74 -6.08
N ILE A 93 -0.18 9.92 -5.23
CA ILE A 93 0.72 11.08 -5.33
C ILE A 93 1.51 11.03 -6.65
N MET A 94 2.02 9.85 -7.01
CA MET A 94 2.77 9.67 -8.27
C MET A 94 1.91 9.94 -9.50
N SER A 95 0.61 9.62 -9.44
CA SER A 95 -0.28 9.78 -10.59
C SER A 95 -0.50 11.24 -11.00
N PHE A 96 -0.35 12.22 -10.10
CA PHE A 96 -0.42 13.66 -10.45
C PHE A 96 0.56 14.09 -11.54
N ALA A 97 1.66 13.35 -11.73
CA ALA A 97 2.65 13.64 -12.75
C ALA A 97 2.31 13.06 -14.15
N LEU A 98 1.34 12.16 -14.22
CA LEU A 98 1.06 11.31 -15.40
C LEU A 98 -0.40 11.34 -15.86
N ILE A 99 -1.36 11.52 -14.95
CA ILE A 99 -2.80 11.62 -15.26
C ILE A 99 -3.35 13.00 -14.88
N THR A 100 -4.61 13.26 -15.23
CA THR A 100 -5.25 14.54 -14.90
C THR A 100 -5.34 14.76 -13.38
N THR A 101 -5.22 16.01 -12.95
CA THR A 101 -5.30 16.37 -11.52
C THR A 101 -6.60 15.90 -10.89
N GLY A 102 -7.73 15.99 -11.61
CA GLY A 102 -9.03 15.53 -11.12
C GLY A 102 -9.07 14.03 -10.80
N SER A 103 -8.56 13.19 -11.70
CA SER A 103 -8.48 11.74 -11.48
C SER A 103 -7.54 11.37 -10.34
N ALA A 104 -6.37 12.01 -10.26
CA ALA A 104 -5.40 11.77 -9.20
C ALA A 104 -5.96 12.15 -7.81
N LEU A 105 -6.72 13.24 -7.74
CA LEU A 105 -7.34 13.72 -6.50
C LEU A 105 -8.43 12.77 -5.99
N ILE A 106 -9.23 12.19 -6.89
CA ILE A 106 -10.22 11.14 -6.53
C ILE A 106 -9.50 9.92 -5.94
N SER A 107 -8.44 9.43 -6.58
CA SER A 107 -7.66 8.30 -6.07
C SER A 107 -7.04 8.60 -4.71
N LEU A 108 -6.56 9.82 -4.48
CA LEU A 108 -6.00 10.24 -3.20
C LEU A 108 -7.05 10.23 -2.08
N ILE A 109 -8.26 10.75 -2.34
CA ILE A 109 -9.36 10.75 -1.37
C ILE A 109 -9.77 9.31 -1.01
N ILE A 110 -9.93 8.44 -2.01
CA ILE A 110 -10.30 7.04 -1.78
C ILE A 110 -9.23 6.33 -0.95
N ALA A 111 -7.95 6.56 -1.25
CA ALA A 111 -6.85 5.96 -0.50
C ALA A 111 -6.86 6.39 0.97
N LEU A 112 -7.07 7.68 1.26
CA LEU A 112 -7.11 8.20 2.63
C LEU A 112 -8.32 7.68 3.42
N VAL A 113 -9.51 7.68 2.82
CA VAL A 113 -10.74 7.19 3.47
C VAL A 113 -10.65 5.68 3.72
N GLY A 114 -10.21 4.91 2.73
CA GLY A 114 -10.02 3.47 2.85
C GLY A 114 -8.98 3.11 3.91
N TRP A 115 -7.85 3.82 3.94
CA TRP A 115 -6.82 3.66 4.95
C TRP A 115 -7.36 3.97 6.36
N GLY A 116 -8.02 5.11 6.54
CA GLY A 116 -8.57 5.50 7.85
C GLY A 116 -9.58 4.49 8.41
N TYR A 117 -10.49 3.99 7.56
CA TYR A 117 -11.45 2.96 7.97
C TYR A 117 -10.77 1.64 8.37
N THR A 118 -9.86 1.15 7.52
CA THR A 118 -9.18 -0.14 7.75
C THR A 118 -8.23 -0.08 8.95
N TYR A 119 -7.56 1.04 9.16
CA TYR A 119 -6.73 1.27 10.34
C TYR A 119 -7.54 1.21 11.64
N MET A 120 -8.69 1.88 11.69
CA MET A 120 -9.54 1.86 12.90
C MET A 120 -10.05 0.45 13.21
N GLN A 121 -10.49 -0.30 12.19
CA GLN A 121 -10.91 -1.69 12.33
C GLN A 121 -9.76 -2.60 12.79
N TYR A 122 -8.55 -2.40 12.26
CA TYR A 122 -7.37 -3.14 12.71
C TYR A 122 -7.07 -2.90 14.20
N ILE A 123 -7.18 -1.65 14.68
CA ILE A 123 -6.98 -1.33 16.10
C ILE A 123 -8.06 -1.96 16.98
N GLU A 124 -9.31 -1.99 16.53
CA GLU A 124 -10.42 -2.63 17.25
C GLU A 124 -10.18 -4.14 17.43
N PHE A 125 -9.83 -4.85 16.35
CA PHE A 125 -9.52 -6.28 16.40
C PHE A 125 -8.24 -6.57 17.20
N SER A 126 -7.24 -5.69 17.13
CA SER A 126 -6.03 -5.80 17.94
C SER A 126 -6.33 -5.70 19.44
N LYS A 127 -7.25 -4.81 19.85
CA LYS A 127 -7.66 -4.67 21.26
C LYS A 127 -8.45 -5.89 21.75
N ARG A 128 -9.37 -6.41 20.92
CA ARG A 128 -10.13 -7.64 21.21
C ARG A 128 -9.17 -8.81 21.48
N ASP A 129 -8.20 -9.00 20.61
CA ASP A 129 -7.30 -10.15 20.69
C ASP A 129 -6.26 -9.97 21.82
N ALA A 130 -5.85 -8.73 22.13
CA ALA A 130 -4.99 -8.44 23.29
C ALA A 130 -5.68 -8.76 24.63
N ALA A 131 -6.99 -8.54 24.75
CA ALA A 131 -7.75 -8.92 25.94
C ALA A 131 -7.75 -10.44 26.16
N SER A 132 -7.88 -11.23 25.08
CA SER A 132 -7.83 -12.68 25.16
C SER A 132 -6.44 -13.23 25.55
N TRP A 133 -5.38 -12.49 25.22
CA TRP A 133 -4.00 -12.85 25.56
C TRP A 133 -3.66 -12.68 27.05
N LEU A 134 -4.24 -11.67 27.71
CA LEU A 134 -4.09 -11.46 29.15
C LEU A 134 -4.63 -12.65 29.96
N ASP A 135 -5.74 -13.24 29.51
CA ASP A 135 -6.36 -14.39 30.17
C ASP A 135 -5.67 -15.72 29.83
N ALA A 136 -5.01 -15.81 28.68
CA ALA A 136 -4.46 -17.07 28.18
C ALA A 136 -3.10 -17.48 28.79
N LYS A 137 -2.43 -16.61 29.57
CA LYS A 137 -1.06 -16.78 30.12
C LYS A 137 -0.13 -17.68 29.27
N PRO A 138 0.24 -17.30 28.03
CA PRO A 138 0.95 -18.22 27.12
C PRO A 138 2.46 -18.31 27.40
N ILE A 139 3.00 -17.34 28.15
CA ILE A 139 4.33 -17.41 28.72
C ILE A 139 4.14 -18.03 30.10
N PRO A 140 4.71 -19.21 30.40
CA PRO A 140 4.74 -19.68 31.78
C PRO A 140 5.45 -18.60 32.59
N ASP A 141 4.73 -17.99 33.54
CA ASP A 141 5.36 -17.17 34.57
C ASP A 141 6.48 -18.04 35.14
N VAL A 142 7.72 -17.53 35.15
CA VAL A 142 8.84 -18.25 35.75
C VAL A 142 8.67 -18.19 37.27
N GLU A 143 7.65 -18.87 37.79
CA GLU A 143 7.47 -19.15 39.21
C GLU A 143 8.45 -20.27 39.55
N GLY A 144 9.70 -19.92 39.85
CA GLY A 144 10.70 -20.88 40.29
C GLY A 144 12.16 -20.44 40.21
N GLN A 145 12.51 -19.31 40.84
CA GLN A 145 13.79 -19.14 41.55
C GLN A 145 13.55 -18.42 42.86
#